data_AF-A0A920NAN1-F1
#
_entry.id   AF-A0A920NAN1-F1
#
_cell.length_a   1.000
_cell.length_b   1.000
_cell.length_c   1.000
_cell.angle_alpha   90.00
_cell.angle_beta   90.00
_cell.angle_gamma   90.00
#
_symmetry.space_group_name_H-M   'P 1'
#
loop_
_entity.id
_entity.type
_entity.pdbx_description
1 polymer ?
#
loop_
_entity_poly.entity_id
_entity_poly.type
_entity_poly.pdbx_seq_one_letter_code
_entity_poly.pdbx_strand_id
1 'polypeptide(L)'
;MKSIQQGTTEKFRDFYRSSDVLLLDDVQFLIAKEQTQEGFFHTFNALHMANKQIVVTSDRPVSSLNVLEQRITSRLAGGLVADMQPPPFKTRLAILQKKSNKMDCDVPSDVLEYLARRVQSNVRDLEGSLNRVIAWSKFPGIFHIPERRYYTYWGKLGHNAGKKQ
;
A
#
# COMPACT_ATOMS: atom_id res chain seq x y z
N MET A 1 -17.10 -6.13 30.83
CA MET A 1 -17.59 -6.72 29.57
C MET A 1 -19.11 -6.83 29.58
N LYS A 2 -19.85 -5.76 29.25
CA LYS A 2 -21.32 -5.78 29.10
C LYS A 2 -21.68 -5.45 27.65
N SER A 3 -21.38 -6.38 26.75
CA SER A 3 -21.77 -6.27 25.33
C SER A 3 -22.00 -7.64 24.66
N ILE A 4 -22.24 -8.69 25.45
CA ILE A 4 -22.54 -10.04 24.94
C ILE A 4 -24.05 -10.38 25.08
N GLN A 5 -24.85 -9.52 25.74
CA GLN A 5 -26.20 -9.88 26.19
C GLN A 5 -27.38 -9.32 25.38
N GLN A 6 -27.17 -8.57 24.30
CA GLN A 6 -28.30 -7.92 23.61
C GLN A 6 -28.21 -8.04 22.09
N GLY A 7 -28.66 -9.17 21.52
CA GLY A 7 -29.28 -9.27 20.19
C GLY A 7 -28.57 -8.67 18.96
N THR A 8 -27.35 -8.17 19.09
CA THR A 8 -26.61 -7.47 18.04
C THR A 8 -25.86 -8.43 17.14
N THR A 9 -25.65 -9.68 17.58
CA THR A 9 -25.02 -10.75 16.79
C THR A 9 -25.82 -11.11 15.54
N GLU A 10 -27.16 -11.09 15.60
CA GLU A 10 -28.02 -11.32 14.43
C GLU A 10 -27.95 -10.18 13.42
N LYS A 11 -28.06 -8.92 13.87
CA LYS A 11 -27.91 -7.75 12.99
C LYS A 11 -26.52 -7.66 12.35
N PHE A 12 -25.47 -8.04 13.08
CA PHE A 12 -24.12 -8.17 12.53
C PHE A 12 -24.09 -9.27 11.45
N ARG A 13 -24.64 -10.45 11.73
CA ARG A 13 -24.71 -11.57 10.76
C ARG A 13 -25.49 -11.21 9.50
N ASP A 14 -26.63 -10.54 9.62
CA ASP A 14 -27.50 -10.22 8.49
C ASP A 14 -26.91 -9.11 7.61
N PHE A 15 -26.25 -8.12 8.21
CA PHE A 15 -25.54 -7.07 7.47
C PHE A 15 -24.39 -7.62 6.61
N TYR A 16 -23.61 -8.58 7.13
CA TYR A 16 -22.55 -9.19 6.31
C TYR A 16 -23.11 -10.20 5.30
N ARG A 17 -24.23 -10.88 5.57
CA ARG A 17 -24.84 -11.84 4.63
C ARG A 17 -25.58 -11.21 3.44
N SER A 18 -25.94 -9.93 3.52
CA SER A 18 -26.52 -9.20 2.38
C SER A 18 -25.47 -8.62 1.42
N SER A 19 -24.19 -8.68 1.76
CA SER A 19 -23.10 -8.12 0.95
C SER A 19 -22.72 -9.04 -0.21
N ASP A 20 -22.55 -8.47 -1.41
CA ASP A 20 -22.04 -9.22 -2.57
C ASP A 20 -20.53 -9.42 -2.55
N VAL A 21 -19.82 -8.54 -1.84
CA VAL A 21 -18.37 -8.52 -1.73
C VAL A 21 -17.96 -8.24 -0.28
N LEU A 22 -17.02 -9.04 0.24
CA LEU A 22 -16.30 -8.77 1.49
C LEU A 22 -14.85 -8.41 1.16
N LEU A 23 -14.44 -7.19 1.54
CA LEU A 23 -13.05 -6.74 1.48
C LEU A 23 -12.49 -6.72 2.90
N LEU A 24 -11.42 -7.46 3.14
CA LEU A 24 -10.70 -7.45 4.40
C LEU A 24 -9.27 -7.00 4.15
N ASP A 25 -8.89 -5.87 4.74
CA ASP A 25 -7.50 -5.41 4.75
C ASP A 25 -6.77 -5.97 5.98
N ASP A 26 -5.50 -6.31 5.83
CA ASP A 26 -4.60 -6.73 6.90
C ASP A 26 -5.18 -7.82 7.83
N VAL A 27 -5.43 -9.01 7.26
CA VAL A 27 -5.98 -10.17 7.98
C VAL A 27 -5.19 -10.53 9.25
N GLN A 28 -3.91 -10.15 9.33
CA GLN A 28 -3.06 -10.31 10.50
C GLN A 28 -3.61 -9.60 11.76
N PHE A 29 -4.49 -8.61 11.67
CA PHE A 29 -5.13 -8.00 12.84
C PHE A 29 -6.14 -8.94 13.52
N LEU A 30 -6.71 -9.91 12.79
CA LEU A 30 -7.64 -10.89 13.35
C LEU A 30 -6.96 -11.92 14.26
N ILE A 31 -5.64 -12.03 14.16
CA ILE A 31 -4.82 -13.00 14.87
C ILE A 31 -4.89 -12.84 16.39
N ALA A 32 -5.08 -11.61 16.89
CA ALA A 32 -4.88 -11.29 18.31
C ALA A 32 -5.91 -11.90 19.28
N LYS A 33 -7.08 -12.37 18.80
CA LYS A 33 -8.17 -12.88 19.66
C LYS A 33 -8.92 -14.04 19.03
N GLU A 34 -8.95 -15.17 19.70
CA GLU A 34 -9.67 -16.40 19.30
C GLU A 34 -11.15 -16.13 18.95
N GLN A 35 -11.84 -15.35 19.78
CA GLN A 35 -13.25 -14.96 19.52
C GLN A 35 -13.43 -14.21 18.20
N THR A 36 -12.45 -13.38 17.82
CA THR A 36 -12.49 -12.63 16.56
C THR A 36 -12.23 -13.56 15.37
N GLN A 37 -11.35 -14.55 15.52
CA GLN A 37 -11.10 -15.56 14.49
C GLN A 37 -12.35 -16.42 14.23
N GLU A 38 -13.06 -16.85 15.28
CA GLU A 38 -14.30 -17.63 15.13
C GLU A 38 -15.40 -16.82 14.41
N GLY A 39 -15.60 -15.56 14.82
CA GLY A 39 -16.56 -14.67 14.18
C GLY A 39 -16.25 -14.45 12.69
N PHE A 40 -14.98 -14.28 12.37
CA PHE A 40 -14.51 -14.18 10.98
C PHE A 40 -14.75 -15.48 10.21
N PHE A 41 -14.39 -16.64 10.78
CA PHE A 41 -14.58 -17.94 10.14
C PHE A 41 -16.04 -18.17 9.74
N HIS A 42 -16.99 -17.88 10.64
CA HIS A 42 -18.41 -18.01 10.33
C HIS A 42 -18.88 -17.05 9.24
N THR A 43 -18.40 -15.81 9.26
CA THR A 43 -18.73 -14.79 8.25
C THR A 43 -18.19 -15.17 6.88
N PHE A 44 -16.90 -15.56 6.82
CA PHE A 44 -16.25 -16.07 5.62
C PHE A 44 -17.04 -17.24 5.04
N ASN A 45 -17.40 -18.23 5.87
CA ASN A 45 -18.10 -19.41 5.40
C ASN A 45 -19.49 -19.11 4.84
N ALA A 46 -20.24 -18.25 5.53
CA ALA A 46 -21.58 -17.87 5.08
C ALA A 46 -21.53 -17.17 3.70
N LEU A 47 -20.56 -16.27 3.51
CA LEU A 47 -20.36 -15.58 2.24
C LEU A 47 -19.85 -16.50 1.13
N HIS A 48 -18.87 -17.35 1.44
CA HIS A 48 -18.33 -18.32 0.50
C HIS A 48 -19.41 -19.30 0.02
N MET A 49 -20.23 -19.84 0.93
CA MET A 49 -21.34 -20.73 0.58
C MET A 49 -22.45 -20.01 -0.21
N ALA A 50 -22.63 -18.71 0.00
CA ALA A 50 -23.53 -17.87 -0.78
C ALA A 50 -22.90 -17.37 -2.11
N ASN A 51 -21.73 -17.90 -2.49
CA ASN A 51 -20.98 -17.55 -3.69
C ASN A 51 -20.70 -16.04 -3.83
N LYS A 52 -20.47 -15.37 -2.70
CA LYS A 52 -20.10 -13.96 -2.63
C LYS A 52 -18.60 -13.79 -2.79
N GLN A 53 -18.17 -12.67 -3.35
CA GLN A 53 -16.76 -12.41 -3.57
C GLN A 53 -16.07 -12.05 -2.25
N ILE A 54 -14.92 -12.64 -1.98
CA ILE A 54 -14.11 -12.35 -0.79
C ILE A 54 -12.72 -11.97 -1.28
N VAL A 55 -12.25 -10.78 -0.89
CA VAL A 55 -10.89 -10.31 -1.14
C VAL A 55 -10.24 -10.03 0.20
N VAL A 56 -9.07 -10.61 0.41
CA VAL A 56 -8.30 -10.47 1.65
C VAL A 56 -6.90 -10.01 1.30
N THR A 57 -6.40 -9.02 2.00
CA THR A 57 -4.98 -8.63 1.94
C THR A 57 -4.25 -9.12 3.19
N SER A 58 -2.94 -9.30 3.04
CA SER A 58 -2.06 -9.57 4.16
C SER A 58 -0.68 -8.99 3.89
N ASP A 59 -0.02 -8.50 4.94
CA ASP A 59 1.38 -8.08 4.89
C ASP A 59 2.35 -9.26 4.70
N ARG A 60 1.88 -10.49 4.90
CA ARG A 60 2.72 -11.69 4.84
C ARG A 60 2.06 -12.79 4.02
N PRO A 61 2.84 -13.69 3.41
CA PRO A 61 2.30 -14.84 2.70
C PRO A 61 1.38 -15.68 3.61
N VAL A 62 0.34 -16.27 3.03
CA VAL A 62 -0.65 -17.12 3.74
C VAL A 62 0.04 -18.23 4.54
N SER A 63 1.12 -18.82 4.01
CA SER A 63 1.92 -19.85 4.67
C SER A 63 2.65 -19.40 5.94
N SER A 64 2.80 -18.09 6.16
CA SER A 64 3.47 -17.52 7.34
C SER A 64 2.49 -16.97 8.39
N LEU A 65 1.18 -17.07 8.14
CA LEU A 65 0.11 -16.71 9.07
C LEU A 65 -0.10 -17.80 10.12
N ASN A 66 0.97 -18.25 10.77
CA ASN A 66 1.01 -19.41 11.69
C ASN A 66 0.10 -19.28 12.92
N VAL A 67 -0.43 -18.09 13.16
CA VAL A 67 -1.29 -17.76 14.32
C VAL A 67 -2.77 -17.67 13.92
N LEU A 68 -3.07 -17.74 12.62
CA LEU A 68 -4.43 -18.03 12.15
C LEU A 68 -4.68 -19.53 12.23
N GLU A 69 -5.90 -19.89 12.62
CA GLU A 69 -6.31 -21.29 12.61
C GLU A 69 -6.17 -21.92 11.21
N GLN A 70 -5.72 -23.17 11.18
CA GLN A 70 -5.44 -23.90 9.93
C GLN A 70 -6.63 -23.94 8.96
N ARG A 71 -7.86 -23.96 9.50
CA ARG A 71 -9.11 -23.93 8.70
C ARG A 71 -9.33 -22.61 7.95
N ILE A 72 -8.84 -21.49 8.48
CA ILE A 72 -8.88 -20.19 7.79
C ILE A 72 -7.80 -20.17 6.72
N THR A 73 -6.57 -20.50 7.11
CA THR A 73 -5.39 -20.50 6.22
C THR A 73 -5.58 -21.40 5.00
N SER A 74 -6.16 -22.59 5.19
CA SER A 74 -6.47 -23.52 4.10
C SER A 74 -7.45 -22.94 3.08
N ARG A 75 -8.47 -22.18 3.51
CA ARG A 75 -9.43 -21.56 2.58
C ARG A 75 -8.85 -20.39 1.83
N LEU A 76 -8.03 -19.57 2.49
CA LEU A 76 -7.30 -18.49 1.81
C LEU A 76 -6.36 -19.05 0.74
N ALA A 77 -5.65 -20.14 1.05
CA ALA A 77 -4.74 -20.81 0.11
C ALA A 77 -5.48 -21.52 -1.04
N GLY A 78 -6.73 -21.95 -0.83
CA GLY A 78 -7.57 -22.55 -1.87
C GLY A 78 -8.18 -21.54 -2.85
N GLY A 79 -8.02 -20.23 -2.61
CA GLY A 79 -8.45 -19.17 -3.50
C GLY A 79 -7.37 -18.70 -4.48
N LEU A 80 -7.63 -17.57 -5.15
CA LEU A 80 -6.62 -16.90 -5.96
C LEU A 80 -5.64 -16.16 -5.04
N VAL A 81 -4.39 -16.64 -4.98
CA VAL A 81 -3.31 -15.99 -4.24
C VAL A 81 -2.45 -15.20 -5.23
N ALA A 82 -2.39 -13.88 -5.04
CA ALA A 82 -1.55 -12.99 -5.81
C ALA A 82 -0.55 -12.29 -4.89
N ASP A 83 0.72 -12.33 -5.26
CA ASP A 83 1.79 -11.72 -4.49
C ASP A 83 2.08 -10.29 -4.97
N MET A 84 2.28 -9.36 -4.03
CA MET A 84 2.53 -7.95 -4.34
C MET A 84 4.03 -7.67 -4.31
N GLN A 85 4.63 -7.68 -5.49
CA GLN A 85 6.06 -7.42 -5.64
C GLN A 85 6.38 -5.92 -5.77
N PRO A 86 7.58 -5.48 -5.34
CA PRO A 86 8.02 -4.10 -5.55
C PRO A 86 7.93 -3.71 -7.04
N PRO A 87 7.38 -2.52 -7.35
CA PRO A 87 7.20 -2.09 -8.74
C PRO A 87 8.56 -1.90 -9.43
N PRO A 88 8.69 -2.28 -10.72
CA PRO A 88 9.92 -2.03 -11.49
C PRO A 88 10.12 -0.53 -11.73
N PHE A 89 11.34 -0.14 -12.15
CA PHE A 89 11.71 1.27 -12.34
C PHE A 89 10.70 2.07 -13.18
N LYS A 90 10.28 1.53 -14.35
CA LYS A 90 9.30 2.19 -15.23
C LYS A 90 7.98 2.47 -14.51
N THR A 91 7.50 1.50 -13.72
CA THR A 91 6.27 1.65 -12.93
C THR A 91 6.45 2.66 -11.80
N ARG A 92 7.60 2.68 -11.11
CA ARG A 92 7.89 3.70 -10.09
C ARG A 92 7.89 5.10 -10.67
N LEU A 93 8.54 5.31 -11.81
CA LEU A 93 8.54 6.59 -12.51
C LEU A 93 7.12 7.02 -12.92
N ALA A 94 6.32 6.10 -13.47
CA ALA A 94 4.94 6.37 -13.83
C ALA A 94 4.05 6.72 -12.63
N ILE A 95 4.25 6.04 -11.48
CA ILE A 95 3.56 6.37 -10.23
C ILE A 95 3.89 7.80 -9.80
N LEU A 96 5.18 8.14 -9.78
CA LEU A 96 5.66 9.46 -9.39
C LEU A 96 5.10 10.57 -10.30
N GLN A 97 5.18 10.39 -11.62
CA GLN A 97 4.62 11.33 -12.61
C GLN A 97 3.11 11.50 -12.45
N LYS A 98 2.38 10.39 -12.29
CA LYS A 98 0.92 10.44 -12.09
C LYS A 98 0.56 11.17 -10.79
N LYS A 99 1.34 10.99 -9.73
CA LYS A 99 1.13 11.64 -8.44
C LYS A 99 1.49 13.12 -8.46
N SER A 100 2.62 13.52 -9.06
CA SER A 100 2.99 14.94 -9.20
C SER A 100 1.94 15.70 -9.98
N ASN A 101 1.48 15.13 -11.10
CA ASN A 101 0.43 15.73 -11.93
C ASN A 101 -0.90 15.85 -11.18
N LYS A 102 -1.29 14.82 -10.39
CA LYS A 102 -2.51 14.87 -9.57
C LYS A 102 -2.44 15.93 -8.47
N MET A 103 -1.24 16.28 -8.01
CA MET A 103 -1.02 17.30 -6.98
C MET A 103 -0.83 18.71 -7.55
N ASP A 104 -0.97 18.89 -8.87
CA ASP A 104 -0.69 20.14 -9.58
C ASP A 104 0.69 20.73 -9.22
N CYS A 105 1.67 19.85 -9.03
CA CYS A 105 3.04 20.22 -8.70
C CYS A 105 3.94 19.90 -9.90
N ASP A 106 4.53 20.94 -10.47
CA ASP A 106 5.53 20.78 -11.52
C ASP A 106 6.86 20.33 -10.90
N VAL A 107 7.11 19.02 -10.94
CA VAL A 107 8.35 18.41 -10.43
C VAL A 107 9.20 18.03 -11.64
N PRO A 108 10.44 18.56 -11.74
CA PRO A 108 11.33 18.24 -12.84
C PRO A 108 11.53 16.73 -13.05
N SER A 109 11.59 16.30 -14.31
CA SER A 109 11.63 14.87 -14.66
C SER A 109 12.88 14.16 -14.13
N ASP A 110 14.02 14.86 -14.09
CA ASP A 110 15.27 14.38 -13.51
C ASP A 110 15.14 14.08 -12.00
N VAL A 111 14.38 14.89 -11.27
CA VAL A 111 14.06 14.65 -9.86
C VAL A 111 13.19 13.41 -9.70
N LEU A 112 12.17 13.24 -10.53
CA LEU A 112 11.31 12.04 -10.51
C LEU A 112 12.10 10.78 -10.85
N GLU A 113 12.97 10.84 -11.86
CA GLU A 113 13.87 9.74 -12.20
C GLU A 113 14.84 9.42 -11.06
N TYR A 114 15.42 10.44 -10.43
CA TYR A 114 16.29 10.27 -9.28
C TYR A 114 15.57 9.55 -8.13
N LEU A 115 14.35 9.99 -7.79
CA LEU A 115 13.52 9.33 -6.78
C LEU A 115 13.20 7.88 -7.15
N ALA A 116 12.79 7.62 -8.40
CA ALA A 116 12.49 6.26 -8.88
C ALA A 116 13.70 5.32 -8.86
N ARG A 117 14.91 5.84 -9.07
CA ARG A 117 16.15 5.06 -8.96
C ARG A 117 16.54 4.81 -7.50
N ARG A 118 16.37 5.81 -6.64
CA ARG A 118 16.84 5.75 -5.25
C ARG A 118 15.90 4.98 -4.32
N VAL A 119 14.59 5.13 -4.50
CA VAL A 119 13.57 4.52 -3.63
C VAL A 119 13.03 3.25 -4.30
N GLN A 120 13.47 2.10 -3.82
CA GLN A 120 13.16 0.79 -4.39
C GLN A 120 12.38 -0.13 -3.44
N SER A 121 12.10 0.33 -2.21
CA SER A 121 11.48 -0.47 -1.15
C SER A 121 10.02 -0.80 -1.44
N ASN A 122 9.15 0.20 -1.47
CA ASN A 122 7.72 0.05 -1.72
C ASN A 122 7.10 1.37 -2.21
N VAL A 123 5.84 1.31 -2.66
CA VAL A 123 5.12 2.48 -3.19
C VAL A 123 4.91 3.56 -2.14
N ARG A 124 4.69 3.19 -0.86
CA ARG A 124 4.45 4.14 0.24
C ARG A 124 5.67 5.02 0.48
N ASP A 125 6.88 4.43 0.52
CA ASP A 125 8.13 5.19 0.68
C ASP A 125 8.43 6.06 -0.54
N LEU A 126 8.10 5.56 -1.73
CA LEU A 126 8.25 6.29 -2.99
C LEU A 126 7.39 7.56 -3.00
N GLU A 127 6.11 7.42 -2.65
CA GLU A 127 5.18 8.54 -2.52
C GLU A 127 5.58 9.49 -1.37
N GLY A 128 6.01 8.96 -0.23
CA GLY A 128 6.48 9.76 0.90
C GLY A 128 7.70 10.61 0.54
N SER A 129 8.60 10.08 -0.28
CA SER A 129 9.77 10.82 -0.78
C SER A 129 9.38 11.95 -1.72
N LEU A 130 8.42 11.72 -2.63
CA LEU A 130 7.87 12.77 -3.48
C LEU A 130 7.20 13.87 -2.66
N ASN A 131 6.37 13.49 -1.68
CA ASN A 131 5.70 14.42 -0.79
C ASN A 131 6.71 15.28 -0.02
N ARG A 132 7.84 14.70 0.41
CA ARG A 132 8.91 15.45 1.09
C ARG A 132 9.56 16.47 0.16
N VAL A 133 9.88 16.10 -1.08
CA VAL A 133 10.45 17.02 -2.08
C VAL A 133 9.51 18.19 -2.36
N ILE A 134 8.22 17.89 -2.57
CA ILE A 134 7.19 18.93 -2.81
C ILE A 134 6.99 19.81 -1.57
N ALA A 135 6.98 19.24 -0.37
CA ALA A 135 6.89 20.05 0.84
C ALA A 135 8.09 21.00 0.95
N TRP A 136 9.30 20.50 0.69
CA TRP A 136 10.52 21.32 0.77
C TRP A 136 10.53 22.44 -0.26
N SER A 137 9.98 22.24 -1.47
CA SER A 137 9.88 23.31 -2.46
C SER A 137 8.89 24.42 -2.05
N LYS A 138 7.91 24.10 -1.20
CA LYS A 138 6.88 25.03 -0.70
C LYS A 138 7.27 25.79 0.57
N PHE A 139 8.32 25.36 1.29
CA PHE A 139 8.82 26.04 2.49
C PHE A 139 10.20 26.67 2.24
N PRO A 140 10.26 27.88 1.64
CA PRO A 140 11.51 28.55 1.27
C PRO A 140 12.38 29.05 2.45
N GLY A 141 11.99 28.79 3.71
CA GLY A 141 12.62 29.37 4.91
C GLY A 141 13.61 28.49 5.67
N ILE A 142 13.75 27.19 5.35
CA ILE A 142 14.60 26.27 6.15
C ILE A 142 15.87 25.84 5.41
N PHE A 143 15.87 25.84 4.08
CA PHE A 143 17.10 25.71 3.29
C PHE A 143 16.96 26.53 2.01
N HIS A 144 17.72 27.62 1.92
CA HIS A 144 17.99 28.28 0.65
C HIS A 144 18.78 27.27 -0.20
N ILE A 145 18.15 26.65 -1.19
CA ILE A 145 18.91 26.05 -2.29
C ILE A 145 19.26 27.23 -3.18
N PRO A 146 20.49 27.78 -3.11
CA PRO A 146 20.82 28.90 -3.96
C PRO A 146 20.73 28.39 -5.39
N GLU A 147 20.01 29.11 -6.24
CA GLU A 147 19.78 28.82 -7.66
C GLU A 147 21.09 28.52 -8.43
N ARG A 148 22.25 28.95 -7.89
CA ARG A 148 23.59 28.67 -8.40
C ARG A 148 24.23 27.35 -8.00
N ARG A 149 23.64 26.56 -7.09
CA ARG A 149 24.27 25.32 -6.57
C ARG A 149 23.84 24.04 -7.29
N TYR A 150 22.81 24.11 -8.13
CA TYR A 150 22.41 22.99 -8.99
C TYR A 150 23.58 22.56 -9.91
N TYR A 151 24.27 23.49 -10.56
CA TYR A 151 25.40 23.14 -11.44
C TYR A 151 26.67 22.72 -10.69
N THR A 152 26.90 23.22 -9.47
CA THR A 152 28.15 22.95 -8.74
C THR A 152 28.20 21.56 -8.12
N TYR A 153 27.06 20.99 -7.73
CA TYR A 153 26.98 19.62 -7.20
C TYR A 153 27.02 18.57 -8.31
N TRP A 154 26.36 18.83 -9.45
CA TRP A 154 26.33 17.90 -10.58
C TRP A 154 27.58 17.98 -11.48
N GLY A 155 28.27 19.14 -11.54
CA GLY A 155 29.54 19.28 -12.25
C GLY A 155 30.70 18.47 -11.63
N LYS A 156 30.61 18.09 -10.35
CA LYS A 156 31.61 17.23 -9.68
C LYS A 156 31.34 15.73 -9.79
N LEU A 157 30.17 15.33 -10.31
CA LEU A 157 29.78 13.91 -10.48
C LEU A 157 29.75 13.45 -11.95
N GLY A 158 30.49 14.15 -12.83
CA GLY A 158 31.04 13.61 -14.07
C GLY A 158 30.04 12.90 -15.00
N HIS A 159 29.47 13.64 -15.94
CA HIS A 159 29.34 13.12 -17.31
C HIS A 159 29.32 14.25 -18.35
N ASN A 160 30.23 14.11 -19.30
CA ASN A 160 30.37 14.91 -20.50
C ASN A 160 29.21 14.53 -21.45
N ALA A 161 28.36 15.50 -21.83
CA ALA A 161 27.46 15.34 -22.97
C ALA A 161 27.49 16.62 -23.79
N GLY A 162 28.01 16.48 -25.00
CA GLY A 162 28.44 17.55 -25.88
C GLY A 162 27.33 18.55 -26.25
N LYS A 163 27.74 19.82 -26.31
CA LYS A 163 27.05 20.88 -27.05
C LYS A 163 27.23 20.69 -28.56
N LYS A 164 26.11 20.60 -29.27
CA LYS A 164 25.84 21.10 -30.64
C LYS A 164 24.42 21.68 -30.51
N GLN A 165 24.08 22.92 -30.85
CA GLN A 165 24.67 23.99 -31.67
C GLN A 165 24.59 25.31 -30.91
#